data_AF-A0A7S1B6P1-F1
#
_entry.id   AF-A0A7S1B6P1-F1
#
_cell.length_a   1.000
_cell.length_b   1.000
_cell.length_c   1.000
_cell.angle_alpha   90.00
_cell.angle_beta   90.00
_cell.angle_gamma   90.00
#
_symmetry.space_group_name_H-M   'P 1'
#
loop_
_entity.id
_entity.type
_entity.pdbx_description
1 polymer ?
#
loop_
_entity_poly.entity_id
_entity_poly.type
_entity_poly.pdbx_seq_one_letter_code
_entity_poly.pdbx_strand_id
1 'polypeptide(L)'
;DYGNIHFLNLSMHPVGMEEEALNCLFLGDTNRAISATDMNQASSRSHCIFTISIEGRKTGSDTVIRSKFNIVDLAGSERVHRTNNSGQTLSEAKYINASLFFLEMVI
;
A
#
# COMPACT_ATOMS: atom_id res chain seq x y z
N ASP A 1 20.20 8.53 10.72
CA ASP A 1 19.53 7.80 9.63
C ASP A 1 18.51 8.66 8.91
N TYR A 2 18.99 9.71 8.23
CA TYR A 2 18.14 10.61 7.45
C TYR A 2 17.71 9.92 6.16
N GLY A 3 16.40 9.71 5.96
CA GLY A 3 15.82 9.25 4.69
C GLY A 3 14.95 8.00 4.77
N ASN A 4 14.95 7.25 5.88
CA ASN A 4 14.09 6.07 6.03
C ASN A 4 12.74 6.45 6.66
N ILE A 5 11.67 6.31 5.89
CA ILE A 5 10.29 6.50 6.36
C ILE A 5 9.84 5.23 7.09
N HIS A 6 9.50 5.39 8.37
CA HIS A 6 8.90 4.34 9.21
C HIS A 6 7.47 4.73 9.55
N PHE A 7 6.52 3.84 9.24
CA PHE A 7 5.14 4.01 9.66
C PHE A 7 4.95 3.34 11.02
N LEU A 8 4.42 4.10 11.98
CA LEU A 8 4.07 3.56 13.29
C LEU A 8 2.84 2.65 13.16
N ASN A 9 2.78 1.61 13.99
CA ASN A 9 1.65 0.68 14.10
C ASN A 9 1.35 -0.18 12.85
N LEU A 10 2.28 -0.28 11.90
CA LEU A 10 2.21 -1.35 10.89
C LEU A 10 2.57 -2.69 11.51
N SER A 11 1.83 -3.74 11.16
CA SER A 11 2.24 -5.11 11.47
C SER A 11 3.32 -5.58 10.49
N MET A 12 4.30 -6.31 11.01
CA MET A 12 5.32 -6.99 10.21
C MET A 12 5.28 -8.47 10.57
N HIS A 13 5.10 -9.31 9.55
CA HIS A 13 4.94 -10.74 9.72
C HIS A 13 6.18 -11.44 9.17
N PRO A 14 7.02 -12.08 10.02
CA PRO A 14 8.13 -12.88 9.54
C PRO A 14 7.59 -14.11 8.80
N VAL A 15 8.18 -14.42 7.65
CA VAL A 15 7.80 -15.54 6.80
C VAL A 15 9.05 -16.32 6.41
N GLY A 16 8.99 -17.64 6.48
CA GLY A 16 10.09 -18.56 6.19
C GLY A 16 10.10 -19.11 4.77
N MET A 17 8.98 -19.03 4.06
CA MET A 17 8.82 -19.52 2.69
C MET A 17 7.83 -18.68 1.87
N GLU A 18 7.86 -18.88 0.55
CA GLU A 18 7.02 -18.15 -0.41
C GLU A 18 5.52 -18.27 -0.08
N GLU A 19 5.04 -19.46 0.25
CA GLU A 19 3.63 -19.71 0.54
C GLU A 19 3.12 -18.86 1.71
N GLU A 20 3.92 -18.69 2.77
CA GLU A 20 3.57 -17.84 3.92
C GLU A 20 3.51 -16.36 3.53
N ALA A 21 4.40 -15.92 2.65
CA ALA A 21 4.39 -14.55 2.12
C ALA A 21 3.13 -14.30 1.27
N LEU A 22 2.75 -15.27 0.42
CA LEU A 22 1.52 -15.20 -0.37
C LEU A 22 0.27 -15.21 0.52
N ASN A 23 0.25 -16.01 1.59
CA ASN A 23 -0.85 -16.00 2.55
C ASN A 23 -1.01 -14.63 3.22
N CYS A 24 0.09 -13.96 3.57
CA CYS A 24 0.05 -12.59 4.09
C CYS A 24 -0.53 -11.60 3.07
N LEU A 25 -0.17 -11.74 1.79
CA LEU A 25 -0.72 -10.93 0.70
C LEU A 25 -2.22 -11.12 0.55
N PHE A 26 -2.70 -12.37 0.50
CA PHE A 26 -4.12 -12.68 0.35
C PHE A 26 -4.95 -12.26 1.56
N LEU A 27 -4.39 -12.38 2.77
CA LEU A 27 -5.04 -11.87 3.98
C LEU A 27 -5.19 -10.34 3.92
N GLY A 28 -4.14 -9.63 3.48
CA GLY A 28 -4.18 -8.20 3.26
C GLY A 28 -5.25 -7.79 2.24
N ASP A 29 -5.34 -8.50 1.13
CA ASP A 29 -6.35 -8.26 0.09
C ASP A 29 -7.77 -8.56 0.58
N THR A 30 -7.95 -9.63 1.36
CA THR A 30 -9.25 -9.95 2.00
C THR A 30 -9.67 -8.85 2.97
N ASN A 31 -8.75 -8.34 3.79
CA ASN A 31 -9.04 -7.23 4.71
C ASN A 31 -9.39 -5.93 3.96
N ARG A 32 -8.73 -5.68 2.82
CA ARG A 32 -9.06 -4.57 1.92
C ARG A 32 -10.47 -4.74 1.34
N ALA A 33 -10.84 -5.95 0.91
CA ALA A 33 -12.17 -6.25 0.37
C ALA A 33 -13.28 -6.14 1.42
N ILE A 34 -13.08 -6.62 2.65
CA ILE A 34 -14.06 -6.50 3.76
C ILE A 34 -14.33 -5.04 4.14
N SER A 35 -13.34 -4.17 3.96
CA SER A 35 -13.51 -2.72 4.18
C SER A 35 -14.36 -2.04 3.09
N ALA A 36 -14.64 -2.72 1.97
CA ALA A 36 -15.55 -2.25 0.93
C ALA A 36 -17.01 -2.50 1.32
N THR A 37 -17.87 -1.49 1.18
CA THR A 37 -19.33 -1.61 1.35
C THR A 37 -20.02 -1.40 0.01
N ASP A 38 -21.29 -1.78 -0.16
CA ASP A 38 -22.02 -1.66 -1.46
C ASP A 38 -22.03 -0.25 -2.07
N MET A 39 -21.79 0.79 -1.27
CA MET A 39 -21.66 2.19 -1.71
C MET A 39 -20.21 2.59 -2.06
N ASN A 40 -19.24 1.79 -1.61
CA ASN A 40 -17.80 2.01 -1.68
C ASN A 40 -17.09 0.77 -2.20
N GLN A 41 -16.89 0.71 -3.53
CA GLN A 41 -15.90 -0.18 -4.12
C GLN A 41 -14.49 0.31 -3.70
N ALA A 42 -14.11 0.03 -2.45
CA ALA A 42 -12.96 0.64 -1.78
C ALA A 42 -11.62 0.32 -2.45
N SER A 43 -11.56 -0.72 -3.27
CA SER A 43 -10.38 -1.06 -4.08
C SER A 43 -10.03 0.04 -5.08
N SER A 44 -11.00 0.77 -5.65
CA SER A 44 -10.73 1.90 -6.55
C SER A 44 -10.42 3.21 -5.83
N ARG A 45 -10.70 3.29 -4.52
CA ARG A 45 -10.66 4.54 -3.74
C ARG A 45 -9.60 4.59 -2.64
N SER A 46 -8.69 3.62 -2.62
CA SER A 46 -7.57 3.60 -1.68
C SER A 46 -6.29 3.18 -2.37
N HIS A 47 -5.17 3.79 -1.97
CA HIS A 47 -3.84 3.33 -2.37
C HIS A 47 -3.44 2.17 -1.46
N CYS A 48 -2.91 1.11 -2.04
CA CYS A 48 -2.37 -0.03 -1.31
C CYS A 48 -0.85 -0.08 -1.48
N ILE A 49 -0.14 -0.31 -0.38
CA ILE A 49 1.31 -0.50 -0.37
C ILE A 49 1.59 -1.81 0.36
N PHE A 50 2.05 -2.82 -0.37
CA PHE A 50 2.55 -4.06 0.20
C PHE A 50 4.07 -4.03 0.25
N THR A 51 4.64 -4.14 1.46
CA THR A 51 6.08 -4.03 1.67
C THR A 51 6.68 -5.38 1.99
N ILE A 52 7.65 -5.83 1.18
CA ILE A 52 8.47 -7.01 1.45
C ILE A 52 9.84 -6.54 1.93
N SER A 53 10.22 -6.92 3.14
CA SER A 53 11.56 -6.67 3.70
C SER A 53 12.35 -7.97 3.67
N ILE A 54 13.49 -7.96 2.98
CA ILE A 54 14.38 -9.12 2.86
C ILE A 54 15.69 -8.80 3.56
N GLU A 55 16.09 -9.68 4.49
CA GLU A 55 17.40 -9.62 5.12
C GLU A 55 18.22 -10.84 4.73
N GLY A 56 19.43 -10.61 4.21
CA GLY A 56 20.39 -11.63 3.84
C GLY A 56 21.68 -11.50 4.63
N ARG A 57 22.17 -12.60 5.18
CA ARG A 57 23.49 -12.69 5.82
C ARG A 57 24.30 -13.80 5.16
N LYS A 58 25.52 -13.46 4.72
CA LYS A 58 26.48 -14.47 4.26
C LYS A 58 27.05 -15.21 5.47
N THR A 59 27.08 -16.54 5.43
CA THR A 59 27.68 -17.35 6.49
C THR A 59 29.12 -16.91 6.79
N GLY A 60 29.42 -16.63 8.06
CA GLY A 60 30.73 -16.13 8.50
C GLY A 60 30.97 -14.64 8.28
N SER A 61 29.97 -13.88 7.82
CA SER A 61 30.04 -12.42 7.72
C SER A 61 29.17 -11.73 8.77
N ASP A 62 29.70 -10.65 9.34
CA ASP A 62 28.95 -9.74 10.20
C ASP A 62 28.07 -8.77 9.39
N THR A 63 28.26 -8.73 8.07
CA THR A 63 27.48 -7.86 7.18
C THR A 63 26.10 -8.45 6.93
N VAL A 64 25.07 -7.63 7.20
CA VAL A 64 23.68 -7.91 6.85
C VAL A 64 23.30 -7.01 5.67
N ILE A 65 22.82 -7.63 4.60
CA ILE A 65 22.24 -6.92 3.46
C ILE A 65 20.74 -6.84 3.69
N ARG A 66 20.17 -5.65 3.58
CA ARG A 66 18.73 -5.41 3.71
C ARG A 66 18.19 -4.82 2.42
N SER A 67 17.11 -5.40 1.93
CA SER A 67 16.38 -4.91 0.76
C SER A 67 14.91 -4.71 1.13
N LYS A 68 14.32 -3.64 0.60
CA LYS A 68 12.90 -3.33 0.79
C LYS A 68 12.24 -3.18 -0.57
N PHE A 69 11.26 -4.02 -0.86
CA PHE A 69 10.43 -3.94 -2.05
C PHE A 69 9.07 -3.38 -1.65
N ASN A 70 8.63 -2.31 -2.31
CA ASN A 70 7.29 -1.78 -2.14
C ASN A 70 6.52 -2.09 -3.43
N ILE A 71 5.47 -2.90 -3.31
CA ILE A 71 4.51 -3.16 -4.38
C ILE A 71 3.34 -2.21 -4.14
N VAL A 72 3.15 -1.28 -5.06
CA VAL A 72 2.18 -0.19 -4.91
C VAL A 72 1.06 -0.38 -5.93
N ASP A 73 -0.17 -0.47 -5.43
CA ASP A 73 -1.41 -0.44 -6.22
C ASP A 73 -2.12 0.89 -5.93
N LEU A 74 -2.17 1.76 -6.93
CA LEU A 74 -2.69 3.11 -6.79
C LEU A 74 -4.19 3.15 -7.09
N ALA A 75 -4.91 3.97 -6.34
CA ALA A 75 -6.32 4.26 -6.58
C ALA A 75 -6.55 4.90 -7.95
N GLY A 76 -7.81 4.90 -8.38
CA GLY A 76 -8.24 5.51 -9.63
C GLY A 76 -7.99 7.02 -9.68
N SER A 77 -7.59 7.52 -10.86
CA SER A 77 -7.34 8.94 -11.12
C SER A 77 -8.53 9.66 -11.76
N GLU A 78 -9.72 9.07 -11.72
CA GLU A 78 -10.88 9.62 -12.39
C GLU A 78 -11.25 11.01 -11.85
N ARG A 79 -11.56 11.90 -12.78
CA ARG A 79 -11.91 13.28 -12.44
C ARG A 79 -13.29 13.32 -11.79
N VAL A 80 -13.30 13.87 -10.59
CA VAL A 80 -14.48 14.12 -9.74
C VAL A 80 -15.66 14.77 -10.49
N HIS A 81 -15.41 15.65 -11.46
CA HIS A 81 -16.48 16.33 -12.22
C HIS A 81 -17.32 15.38 -13.10
N ARG A 82 -16.83 14.17 -13.40
CA ARG A 82 -17.55 13.17 -14.20
C ARG A 82 -18.43 12.24 -13.37
N THR A 83 -18.38 12.38 -12.05
CA THR A 83 -19.05 11.51 -11.10
C THR A 83 -20.10 12.30 -10.33
N ASN A 84 -21.32 11.75 -10.16
CA ASN A 84 -22.36 12.32 -9.27
C ASN A 84 -22.03 12.08 -7.78
N ASN A 85 -20.77 12.22 -7.41
CA ASN A 85 -20.30 12.00 -6.05
C ASN A 85 -20.67 13.20 -5.17
N SER A 86 -21.29 12.94 -4.03
CA SER A 86 -21.66 13.97 -3.05
C SER A 86 -21.16 13.59 -1.66
N GLY A 87 -21.10 14.58 -0.76
CA GLY A 87 -20.73 14.35 0.65
C GLY A 87 -19.34 13.73 0.85
N GLN A 88 -19.29 12.60 1.57
CA GLN A 88 -18.05 11.93 1.96
C GLN A 88 -17.27 11.38 0.76
N THR A 89 -17.95 10.79 -0.22
CA THR A 89 -17.34 10.23 -1.44
C THR A 89 -16.65 11.31 -2.28
N LEU A 90 -17.21 12.53 -2.32
CA LEU A 90 -16.58 13.67 -2.99
C LEU A 90 -15.28 14.08 -2.29
N SER A 91 -15.26 14.02 -0.96
CA SER A 91 -14.09 14.39 -0.16
C SER A 91 -12.96 13.37 -0.35
N GLU A 92 -13.29 12.08 -0.30
CA GLU A 92 -12.36 10.98 -0.59
C GLU A 92 -11.74 11.11 -2.00
N ALA A 93 -12.57 11.32 -3.03
CA ALA A 93 -12.11 11.50 -4.40
C ALA A 93 -11.16 12.69 -4.58
N LYS A 94 -11.34 13.78 -3.79
CA LYS A 94 -10.39 14.90 -3.79
C LYS A 94 -9.04 14.52 -3.20
N TYR A 95 -9.01 13.79 -2.08
CA TYR A 95 -7.76 13.37 -1.44
C TYR A 95 -6.99 12.34 -2.28
N ILE A 96 -7.69 11.40 -2.93
CA ILE A 96 -7.09 10.47 -3.88
C ILE A 96 -6.39 11.24 -5.00
N ASN A 97 -7.12 12.12 -5.68
CA ASN A 97 -6.57 12.91 -6.78
C ASN A 97 -5.43 13.83 -6.34
N ALA A 98 -5.49 14.41 -5.14
CA ALA A 98 -4.41 15.20 -4.58
C ALA A 98 -3.14 14.37 -4.38
N SER A 99 -3.25 13.18 -3.77
CA SER A 99 -2.10 12.29 -3.56
C SER A 99 -1.47 11.80 -4.87
N LEU A 100 -2.29 11.48 -5.89
CA LEU A 100 -1.81 11.11 -7.22
C LEU A 100 -1.10 12.27 -7.93
N PHE A 101 -1.65 13.48 -7.84
CA PHE A 101 -1.01 14.67 -8.38
C PHE A 101 0.35 14.93 -7.74
N PHE A 102 0.46 14.79 -6.41
CA PHE A 102 1.76 14.92 -5.74
C PHE A 102 2.76 13.84 -6.17
N LEU A 103 2.29 12.61 -6.40
CA LEU A 103 3.15 11.55 -6.93
C LEU A 103 3.68 11.92 -8.33
N GLU A 104 2.82 12.42 -9.22
CA GLU A 104 3.19 12.90 -10.56
C GLU A 104 4.18 14.07 -10.53
N MET A 105 4.11 14.94 -9.52
CA MET A 105 5.05 16.06 -9.39
C MET A 105 6.47 15.64 -8.97
N VAL A 106 6.61 14.48 -8.31
CA VAL A 106 7.88 14.04 -7.70
C VAL A 106 8.62 13.03 -8.59
N ILE A 107 7.92 12.35 -9.49
CA ILE A 107 8.47 11.37 -10.46
C ILE A 107 8.73 12.07 -11.80
#